data_AF-E0VKA4-F1
#
_entry.id   AF-E0VKA4-F1
#
_cell.length_a   1.000
_cell.length_b   1.000
_cell.length_c   1.000
_cell.angle_alpha   90.00
_cell.angle_beta   90.00
_cell.angle_gamma   90.00
#
_symmetry.space_group_name_H-M   'P 1'
#
loop_
_entity.id
_entity.type
_entity.pdbx_description
1 polymer ?
#
loop_
_entity_poly.entity_id
_entity_poly.type
_entity_poly.pdbx_seq_one_letter_code
_entity_poly.pdbx_strand_id
1 'polypeptide(L)' 'MVMPGMTWKTLKKNPSLIPLFAVLGLGLGGAIFYPLRCAIKSPDVTWNRIKNPEPWNEYENKDYKFYKTKEQEKIFKQ' A
#
# COMPACT_ATOMS: atom_id res chain seq x y z
N MET A 1 -28.48 -13.42 18.39
CA MET A 1 -27.57 -14.60 18.34
C MET A 1 -26.34 -14.20 17.52
N VAL A 2 -25.18 -13.99 18.15
CA VAL A 2 -23.95 -13.65 17.43
C VAL A 2 -23.32 -14.93 16.92
N MET A 3 -22.94 -14.98 15.64
CA MET A 3 -22.37 -16.18 15.04
C MET A 3 -21.06 -16.61 15.75
N PRO A 4 -20.88 -17.90 16.06
CA PRO A 4 -19.63 -18.41 16.58
C PRO A 4 -18.55 -18.27 15.50
N GLY A 5 -17.56 -17.41 15.73
CA GLY A 5 -16.45 -17.15 14.81
C GLY A 5 -16.08 -15.67 14.67
N MET A 6 -17.01 -14.76 14.96
CA MET A 6 -16.79 -13.30 14.81
C MET A 6 -16.37 -12.60 16.11
N THR A 7 -16.38 -13.30 17.24
CA THR A 7 -16.02 -12.74 18.54
C THR A 7 -14.62 -13.18 18.98
N TRP A 8 -13.88 -12.27 19.59
CA TRP A 8 -12.51 -12.50 20.06
C TRP A 8 -12.39 -13.68 21.05
N LYS A 9 -13.45 -13.92 21.84
CA LYS A 9 -13.57 -15.08 22.75
C LYS A 9 -13.67 -16.42 21.99
N THR A 10 -14.32 -16.43 20.82
CA THR A 10 -14.48 -17.64 20.00
C THR A 10 -13.22 -17.94 19.18
N LEU A 11 -12.49 -16.90 18.76
CA LEU A 11 -11.23 -17.03 18.04
C LEU A 11 -10.13 -17.65 18.92
N LYS A 12 -10.08 -17.29 20.20
CA LYS A 12 -9.20 -17.93 21.19
C LYS A 12 -9.56 -19.39 21.49
N LYS A 13 -10.84 -19.73 21.40
CA LYS A 13 -11.33 -21.09 21.68
C LYS A 13 -11.02 -22.07 20.54
N ASN A 14 -10.87 -21.58 19.31
CA ASN A 14 -10.59 -22.39 18.13
C ASN A 14 -9.34 -21.87 17.41
N PRO A 15 -8.14 -22.33 17.78
CA PRO A 15 -6.88 -21.79 17.24
C PRO A 15 -6.70 -22.06 15.74
N SER A 16 -7.42 -23.02 15.17
CA SER A 16 -7.41 -23.34 13.73
C SER A 16 -7.92 -22.21 12.83
N LEU A 17 -8.72 -21.26 13.35
CA LEU A 17 -9.22 -20.13 12.55
C LEU A 17 -8.21 -18.98 12.43
N ILE A 18 -7.23 -18.89 13.32
CA ILE A 18 -6.21 -17.83 13.34
C ILE A 18 -5.41 -17.76 12.02
N PRO A 19 -4.85 -18.86 11.47
CA PRO A 19 -4.10 -18.81 10.22
C PRO A 19 -4.97 -18.39 9.02
N LEU A 20 -6.25 -18.75 9.01
CA LEU A 20 -7.18 -18.35 7.95
C LEU A 20 -7.39 -16.83 7.94
N PHE A 21 -7.67 -16.24 9.10
CA PHE A 21 -7.83 -14.79 9.23
C PHE A 21 -6.52 -14.03 9.01
N ALA A 22 -5.37 -14.63 9.33
CA ALA A 22 -4.07 -14.02 9.07
C ALA A 22 -3.81 -13.88 7.56
N VAL A 23 -4.01 -14.93 6.76
CA VAL A 23 -3.82 -14.87 5.30
C VAL A 23 -4.85 -13.93 4.66
N LEU A 24 -6.10 -13.97 5.11
CA LEU A 24 -7.14 -13.05 4.65
C LEU A 24 -6.80 -11.59 4.97
N GLY A 25 -6.36 -11.32 6.20
CA GLY A 25 -5.95 -9.99 6.64
C GLY A 25 -4.72 -9.48 5.87
N LEU A 26 -3.74 -10.35 5.61
CA LEU A 26 -2.59 -10.01 4.77
C LEU A 26 -2.99 -9.72 3.32
N GLY A 27 -3.91 -10.52 2.75
CA GLY A 27 -4.43 -10.32 1.40
C GLY A 27 -5.19 -9.01 1.25
N LEU A 28 -6.14 -8.74 2.15
CA LEU A 28 -6.88 -7.48 2.17
C LEU A 28 -5.98 -6.28 2.45
N GLY A 29 -5.05 -6.43 3.39
CA GLY A 29 -4.05 -5.40 3.70
C GLY A 29 -3.18 -5.05 2.49
N GLY A 30 -2.66 -6.06 1.78
CA GLY A 30 -1.89 -5.87 0.55
C GLY A 30 -2.70 -5.23 -0.59
N ALA A 31 -3.95 -5.69 -0.76
CA ALA A 31 -4.86 -5.17 -1.78
C ALA A 31 -5.23 -3.71 -1.56
N ILE A 32 -5.27 -3.23 -0.31
CA ILE A 32 -5.52 -1.82 0.02
C ILE A 32 -4.20 -1.04 -0.05
N PHE A 33 -3.11 -1.61 0.46
CA PHE A 33 -1.82 -0.94 0.59
C PHE A 33 -1.25 -0.50 -0.76
N TYR A 34 -1.27 -1.37 -1.77
CA TYR A 34 -0.69 -1.08 -3.07
C TYR A 34 -1.40 0.08 -3.81
N PRO A 35 -2.73 0.06 -4.02
CA PRO A 35 -3.41 1.19 -4.65
C PRO A 35 -3.37 2.45 -3.79
N LEU A 36 -3.38 2.36 -2.46
CA LEU A 36 -3.20 3.54 -1.59
C LEU A 36 -1.83 4.18 -1.80
N ARG A 37 -0.77 3.37 -1.92
CA ARG A 37 0.57 3.85 -2.23
C ARG A 37 0.64 4.50 -3.61
N CYS A 38 0.00 3.90 -4.62
CA CYS A 38 -0.09 4.50 -5.95
C CYS A 38 -0.85 5.82 -5.90
N ALA A 39 -2.00 5.87 -5.22
CA ALA A 39 -2.81 7.07 -5.12
C ALA A 39 -2.06 8.25 -4.49
N ILE A 40 -1.20 8.01 -3.48
CA ILE A 40 -0.54 9.10 -2.75
C ILE A 40 0.77 9.56 -3.40
N LYS A 41 1.56 8.66 -4.00
CA LYS A 41 2.87 9.04 -4.57
C LYS A 41 3.06 8.76 -6.07
N SER A 42 2.01 8.44 -6.81
CA SER A 42 2.09 8.49 -8.28
C SER A 42 1.99 9.94 -8.74
N PRO A 43 2.85 10.40 -9.67
CA PRO A 43 2.80 11.76 -10.22
C PRO A 43 1.52 12.00 -11.04
N ASP A 44 0.89 10.93 -11.53
CA ASP A 44 -0.37 10.99 -12.30
C ASP A 44 -1.60 11.31 -11.44
N VAL A 45 -1.50 11.16 -10.11
CA VAL A 45 -2.61 11.37 -9.17
C VAL A 45 -2.30 12.55 -8.27
N THR A 46 -2.89 13.71 -8.58
CA THR A 46 -2.71 14.94 -7.79
C THR A 46 -3.94 15.23 -6.93
N TRP A 47 -3.77 15.11 -5.61
CA TRP A 47 -4.81 15.45 -4.63
C TRP A 47 -4.92 16.95 -4.38
N ASN A 48 -3.84 17.70 -4.58
CA ASN A 48 -3.76 19.12 -4.30
C ASN A 48 -3.55 19.94 -5.59
N ARG A 49 -4.63 20.12 -6.33
CA ARG A 49 -4.64 20.81 -7.63
C ARG A 49 -4.52 22.34 -7.53
N ILE A 50 -4.70 22.92 -6.33
CA ILE A 50 -4.80 24.38 -6.15
C ILE A 50 -3.46 24.97 -5.68
N LYS A 51 -2.74 24.29 -4.76
CA LYS A 51 -1.48 24.80 -4.21
C LYS A 51 -0.23 24.32 -4.97
N ASN A 52 -0.34 23.29 -5.79
CA ASN A 52 0.77 22.82 -6.63
C ASN A 52 0.28 22.65 -8.08
N PRO A 53 0.34 23.72 -8.90
CA PRO A 53 -0.14 23.71 -10.27
C PRO A 53 0.74 22.85 -11.22
N GLU A 54 1.98 22.53 -10.83
CA GLU A 54 2.93 21.73 -11.61
C GLU A 54 3.40 20.49 -10.84
N PRO A 55 2.52 19.49 -10.60
CA PRO A 55 2.82 18.33 -9.77
C PRO A 55 3.96 17.45 -10.32
N TRP A 56 4.22 17.49 -11.62
CA TRP A 56 5.34 16.79 -12.26
C TRP A 56 6.71 17.33 -11.81
N ASN A 57 6.81 18.61 -11.42
CA ASN A 57 8.06 19.22 -11.00
C ASN A 57 8.57 18.67 -9.66
N GLU A 58 7.68 18.11 -8.83
CA GLU A 58 8.04 17.54 -7.53
C GLU A 58 8.86 16.24 -7.65
N TYR A 59 8.75 15.57 -8.80
CA TYR A 59 9.47 14.33 -9.12
C TYR A 59 10.57 14.52 -10.17
N GLU A 60 10.91 15.75 -10.56
CA GLU A 60 11.99 16.01 -11.52
C GLU A 60 13.33 15.46 -11.02
N ASN A 61 13.60 15.64 -9.72
CA ASN A 61 14.82 15.18 -9.05
C ASN A 61 14.58 13.99 -8.11
N LYS A 62 13.42 13.33 -8.18
CA LYS A 62 13.03 12.22 -7.28
C LYS A 62 12.36 11.10 -8.04
N ASP A 63 12.75 9.88 -7.73
CA ASP A 63 12.10 8.73 -8.34
C ASP A 63 10.84 8.28 -7.62
N TYR A 64 9.79 8.06 -8.40
CA TYR A 64 8.52 7.55 -7.88
C TYR A 64 8.49 6.02 -7.73
N LYS A 65 9.41 5.30 -8.41
CA LYS A 65 9.44 3.83 -8.51
C LYS A 65 9.69 3.17 -7.15
N PHE A 66 8.90 2.14 -6.82
CA PHE A 66 9.01 1.44 -5.54
C PHE A 66 10.31 0.64 -5.39
N TYR A 67 10.80 0.07 -6.49
CA TYR A 67 12.07 -0.66 -6.52
C TYR A 67 12.94 -0.16 -7.67
N LYS A 68 14.24 -0.08 -7.40
CA LYS A 68 15.25 0.24 -8.39
C LYS A 68 16.32 -0.83 -8.40
N THR A 69 16.65 -1.27 -9.60
CA THR A 69 17.89 -2.02 -9.85
C THR A 69 19.06 -1.04 -9.85
N LYS A 70 20.25 -1.48 -9.40
CA LYS A 70 21.48 -0.66 -9.34
C LYS A 70 21.82 0.03 -10.67
N GLU A 71 21.44 -0.56 -11.78
CA GLU A 71 21.66 -0.03 -13.13
C GLU A 71 20.82 1.23 -13.42
N GLN A 72 19.57 1.26 -12.94
CA GLN A 72 18.67 2.40 -13.06
C GLN A 72 19.10 3.58 -12.17
N GLU A 73 19.88 3.32 -11.11
CA GLU A 73 20.45 4.36 -10.27
C GLU A 73 21.59 5.11 -10.99
N LYS A 74 22.39 4.40 -11.79
CA LYS A 74 23.47 5.01 -12.57
C LYS A 74 22.95 5.96 -13.64
N ILE A 75 21.86 5.57 -14.33
CA ILE A 75 21.22 6.39 -15.37
C ILE A 75 20.62 7.68 -14.79
N PHE A 76 20.10 7.64 -13.56
CA PHE A 76 19.49 8.82 -12.94
C PHE A 76 20.51 9.83 -12.38
N LYS A 77 21.72 9.38 -12.03
CA LYS A 77 22.78 10.22 -11.46
C LYS A 77 23.74 10.82 -12.50
N GLN A 78 23.62 10.41 -13.75
CA GLN A 78 24.46 10.85 -14.86
C GLN A 78 23.75 11.95 -15.66
#